data_AF-A0A399HYB3-F1
#
_entry.id   AF-A0A399HYB3-F1
#
_cell.length_a   1.000
_cell.length_b   1.000
_cell.length_c   1.000
_cell.angle_alpha   90.00
_cell.angle_beta   90.00
_cell.angle_gamma   90.00
#
_symmetry.space_group_name_H-M   'P 1'
#
loop_
_entity.id
_entity.type
_entity.pdbx_description
1 polymer ?
#
loop_
_entity_poly.entity_id
_entity_poly.type
_entity_poly.pdbx_seq_one_letter_code
_entity_poly.pdbx_strand_id
1 'polypeptide(L)'
;MLKKTLIILNGFIHDFAAGIWLASIVTIAVLHDAHLAHPNVVDVLNHLERLFFWNSVAAMVVIFATGAGRTFTYMDNWYGEDAERIRRRMLIVKHLVLFACFGAGYLWIWGKVFHG
;
A
#
# COMPACT_ATOMS: atom_id res chain seq x y z
N MET A 1 11.01 -24.58 -12.76
CA MET A 1 11.69 -23.68 -11.80
C MET A 1 11.25 -22.22 -11.94
N LEU A 2 11.22 -21.67 -13.17
CA LEU A 2 10.80 -20.28 -13.47
C LEU A 2 9.47 -19.85 -12.81
N LYS A 3 8.42 -20.69 -12.86
CA LYS A 3 7.10 -20.41 -12.26
C LYS A 3 7.18 -20.17 -10.74
N LYS A 4 8.01 -20.94 -10.01
CA LYS A 4 8.19 -20.77 -8.56
C LYS A 4 8.92 -19.47 -8.24
N THR A 5 9.96 -19.15 -9.02
CA THR A 5 10.70 -17.89 -8.88
C THR A 5 9.80 -16.67 -9.09
N LEU A 6 8.93 -16.68 -10.12
CA LEU A 6 7.99 -15.59 -10.38
C LEU A 6 6.96 -15.42 -9.26
N ILE A 7 6.49 -16.51 -8.66
CA ILE A 7 5.57 -16.45 -7.50
C ILE A 7 6.26 -15.79 -6.30
N ILE A 8 7.51 -16.18 -6.01
CA ILE A 8 8.31 -15.59 -4.91
C ILE A 8 8.59 -14.11 -5.18
N LEU A 9 9.01 -13.77 -6.40
CA LEU A 9 9.33 -12.40 -6.79
C LEU A 9 8.09 -11.50 -6.72
N ASN A 10 6.94 -11.95 -7.23
CA ASN A 10 5.68 -11.21 -7.10
C ASN A 10 5.34 -10.98 -5.63
N GLY A 11 5.60 -11.98 -4.77
CA GLY A 11 5.39 -11.83 -3.35
C GLY A 11 6.30 -10.79 -2.70
N PHE A 12 7.59 -10.83 -3.03
CA PHE A 12 8.57 -9.86 -2.56
C PHE A 12 8.21 -8.44 -2.99
N ILE A 13 7.87 -8.22 -4.27
CA ILE A 13 7.50 -6.89 -4.78
C ILE A 13 6.24 -6.37 -4.07
N HIS A 14 5.24 -7.24 -3.85
CA HIS A 14 4.02 -6.87 -3.13
C HIS A 14 4.33 -6.39 -1.71
N ASP A 15 5.11 -7.18 -0.96
CA ASP A 15 5.41 -6.90 0.44
C ASP A 15 6.35 -5.67 0.57
N PHE A 16 7.29 -5.51 -0.37
CA PHE A 16 8.16 -4.33 -0.45
C PHE A 16 7.38 -3.06 -0.77
N ALA A 17 6.44 -3.11 -1.72
CA ALA A 17 5.58 -1.99 -2.04
C ALA A 17 4.69 -1.59 -0.86
N ALA A 18 4.19 -2.55 -0.07
CA ALA A 18 3.47 -2.27 1.18
C ALA A 18 4.36 -1.52 2.19
N GLY A 19 5.63 -1.91 2.31
CA GLY A 19 6.62 -1.19 3.11
C GLY A 19 6.84 0.25 2.65
N ILE A 20 7.03 0.47 1.34
CA ILE A 20 7.17 1.81 0.76
C ILE A 20 5.93 2.65 1.04
N TRP A 21 4.73 2.09 0.82
CA TRP A 21 3.49 2.80 1.08
C TRP A 21 3.43 3.31 2.52
N LEU A 22 3.63 2.42 3.50
CA LEU A 22 3.57 2.78 4.92
C LEU A 22 4.67 3.79 5.30
N ALA A 23 5.90 3.57 4.83
CA ALA A 23 7.01 4.48 5.08
C ALA A 23 6.72 5.89 4.54
N SER A 24 6.13 6.01 3.35
CA SER A 24 5.71 7.29 2.79
C SER A 24 4.63 7.97 3.63
N ILE A 25 3.60 7.24 4.10
CA ILE A 25 2.57 7.80 5.00
C ILE A 25 3.22 8.39 6.26
N VAL A 26 4.10 7.64 6.92
CA VAL A 26 4.80 8.09 8.13
C VAL A 26 5.71 9.28 7.85
N THR A 27 6.44 9.24 6.74
CA THR A 27 7.37 10.31 6.35
C THR A 27 6.64 11.62 6.12
N ILE A 28 5.48 11.59 5.46
CA ILE A 28 4.64 12.78 5.27
C ILE A 28 4.19 13.36 6.61
N ALA A 29 3.80 12.53 7.57
CA ALA A 29 3.43 13.02 8.90
C ALA A 29 4.60 13.72 9.60
N VAL A 30 5.81 13.14 9.54
CA VAL A 30 7.01 13.73 10.14
C VAL A 30 7.42 15.04 9.44
N LEU A 31 7.34 15.10 8.10
CA LEU A 31 7.64 16.31 7.34
C LEU A 31 6.67 17.43 7.66
N HIS A 32 5.39 17.11 7.82
CA HIS A 32 4.37 18.09 8.17
C HIS A 32 4.59 18.69 9.56
N ASP A 33 4.96 17.87 10.54
CA ASP A 33 5.32 18.37 11.87
C ASP A 33 6.57 19.28 11.80
N ALA A 34 7.54 18.96 10.93
CA ALA A 34 8.73 19.78 10.72
C ALA A 34 8.44 21.11 10.00
N HIS A 35 7.46 21.14 9.09
CA HIS A 35 6.97 22.37 8.45
C HIS A 35 6.54 23.37 9.52
N LEU A 36 5.72 22.94 10.48
CA LEU A 36 5.19 23.81 11.55
C LEU A 36 6.31 24.42 12.43
N ALA A 37 7.44 23.72 12.57
CA ALA A 37 8.57 24.15 13.39
C ALA A 37 9.57 25.07 12.65
N HIS A 38 9.66 24.98 11.32
CA HIS A 38 10.73 25.63 10.54
C HIS A 38 10.21 26.39 9.31
N PRO A 39 9.73 27.65 9.50
CA PRO A 39 9.16 28.48 8.43
C PRO A 39 10.08 28.70 7.22
N ASN A 40 11.41 28.67 7.43
CA ASN A 40 12.40 28.98 6.41
C ASN A 40 12.56 27.91 5.32
N VAL A 41 12.03 26.69 5.54
CA VAL A 41 12.17 25.56 4.62
C VAL A 41 10.82 24.99 4.16
N VAL A 42 9.73 25.70 4.45
CA VAL A 42 8.35 25.25 4.22
C VAL A 42 8.11 24.83 2.78
N ASP A 43 8.55 25.63 1.81
CA ASP A 43 8.32 25.33 0.39
C ASP A 43 8.98 24.00 -0.04
N VAL A 44 10.18 23.72 0.50
CA VAL A 44 10.90 22.47 0.22
C VAL A 44 10.19 21.29 0.88
N LEU A 45 9.73 21.45 2.12
CA LEU A 45 9.00 20.40 2.84
C LEU A 45 7.66 20.08 2.15
N ASN A 46 6.93 21.10 1.70
CA ASN A 46 5.68 20.94 0.94
C ASN A 46 5.91 20.18 -0.38
N HIS A 47 7.02 20.46 -1.06
CA HIS A 47 7.39 19.72 -2.26
C HIS A 47 7.68 18.24 -1.96
N LEU A 48 8.43 17.96 -0.88
CA LEU A 48 8.73 16.60 -0.45
C LEU A 48 7.46 15.84 -0.02
N GLU A 49 6.55 16.47 0.73
CA GLU A 49 5.25 15.88 1.10
C GLU A 49 4.49 15.40 -0.13
N ARG A 50 4.42 16.22 -1.19
CA ARG A 50 3.75 15.86 -2.45
C ARG A 50 4.47 14.74 -3.19
N LEU A 51 5.81 14.73 -3.19
CA LEU A 51 6.59 13.63 -3.78
C LEU A 51 6.33 12.30 -3.06
N PHE A 52 6.39 12.29 -1.73
CA PHE A 52 6.09 11.10 -0.93
C PHE A 52 4.63 10.66 -1.09
N PHE A 53 3.70 11.61 -1.24
CA PHE A 53 2.31 11.30 -1.52
C PHE A 53 2.17 10.53 -2.84
N TRP A 54 2.73 11.05 -3.95
CA TRP A 54 2.65 10.36 -5.24
C TRP A 54 3.43 9.03 -5.25
N ASN A 55 4.55 8.94 -4.53
CA ASN A 55 5.25 7.67 -4.33
C ASN A 55 4.38 6.64 -3.59
N SER A 56 3.62 7.07 -2.58
CA SER A 56 2.68 6.18 -1.88
C SER A 56 1.58 5.69 -2.83
N VAL A 57 1.04 6.56 -3.70
CA VAL A 57 0.02 6.18 -4.68
C VAL A 57 0.58 5.17 -5.68
N ALA A 58 1.80 5.39 -6.18
CA ALA A 58 2.49 4.43 -7.04
C ALA A 58 2.68 3.08 -6.34
N ALA A 59 3.12 3.09 -5.07
CA ALA A 59 3.26 1.87 -4.28
C ALA A 59 1.92 1.14 -4.10
N MET A 60 0.84 1.87 -3.82
CA MET A 60 -0.52 1.31 -3.74
C MET A 60 -0.93 0.61 -5.05
N VAL A 61 -0.69 1.24 -6.21
CA VAL A 61 -0.97 0.63 -7.52
C VAL A 61 -0.20 -0.67 -7.69
N VAL A 62 1.09 -0.70 -7.31
CA VAL A 62 1.91 -1.93 -7.36
C VAL A 62 1.36 -3.01 -6.44
N ILE A 63 0.91 -2.67 -5.22
CA ILE A 63 0.28 -3.62 -4.29
C ILE A 63 -0.96 -4.25 -4.91
N PHE A 64 -1.83 -3.46 -5.54
CA PHE A 64 -3.03 -3.98 -6.20
C PHE A 64 -2.69 -4.85 -7.41
N ALA A 65 -1.77 -4.42 -8.27
CA ALA A 65 -1.36 -5.18 -9.45
C ALA A 65 -0.75 -6.54 -9.08
N THR A 66 0.19 -6.56 -8.11
CA THR A 66 0.84 -7.78 -7.62
C THR A 66 -0.10 -8.67 -6.80
N GLY A 67 -1.04 -8.05 -6.07
CA GLY A 67 -2.09 -8.72 -5.31
C GLY A 67 -3.07 -9.45 -6.22
N ALA A 68 -3.50 -8.83 -7.33
CA ALA A 68 -4.33 -9.47 -8.35
C ALA A 68 -3.61 -10.68 -8.98
N GLY A 69 -2.31 -10.56 -9.24
CA GLY A 69 -1.48 -11.67 -9.73
C GLY A 69 -1.46 -12.88 -8.79
N ARG A 70 -1.52 -12.68 -7.45
CA ARG A 70 -1.63 -13.78 -6.48
C ARG A 70 -2.99 -14.50 -6.59
N THR A 71 -4.07 -13.85 -7.00
CA THR A 71 -5.40 -14.49 -7.08
C THR A 71 -5.47 -15.56 -8.19
N PHE A 72 -4.75 -15.36 -9.29
CA PHE A 72 -4.75 -16.27 -10.45
C PHE A 72 -3.83 -17.49 -10.29
N THR A 73 -2.83 -17.44 -9.40
CA THR A 73 -1.87 -18.54 -9.23
C THR A 73 -2.35 -19.65 -8.28
N TYR A 74 -3.42 -19.43 -7.52
CA TYR A 74 -4.04 -20.39 -6.60
C TYR A 74 -5.35 -20.98 -7.17
N MET A 75 -5.26 -21.68 -8.31
CA MET A 75 -6.39 -22.33 -9.00
C MET A 75 -6.34 -23.87 -8.94
N ASP A 76 -5.67 -24.48 -7.95
CA ASP A 76 -5.76 -25.93 -7.75
C ASP A 76 -6.71 -26.25 -6.59
N ASN A 77 -7.77 -26.97 -6.93
CA ASN A 77 -8.95 -27.30 -6.13
C ASN A 77 -8.66 -28.38 -5.05
N TRP A 78 -7.63 -28.16 -4.23
CA TRP A 78 -7.01 -29.22 -3.43
C TRP A 78 -7.70 -29.51 -2.08
N TYR A 79 -8.49 -28.57 -1.53
CA TYR A 79 -8.95 -28.62 -0.13
C TYR A 79 -10.46 -28.85 0.10
N GLY A 80 -11.25 -29.05 -0.97
CA GLY A 80 -12.71 -29.28 -0.88
C GLY A 80 -13.57 -27.99 -0.83
N GLU A 81 -14.88 -28.13 -1.11
CA GLU A 81 -15.82 -26.99 -1.30
C GLU A 81 -15.92 -26.05 -0.08
N ASP A 82 -15.87 -26.60 1.14
CA ASP A 82 -15.94 -25.81 2.38
C ASP A 82 -14.70 -24.93 2.58
N ALA A 83 -13.51 -25.46 2.26
CA ALA A 83 -12.27 -24.69 2.33
C ALA A 83 -12.26 -23.55 1.31
N GLU A 84 -12.85 -23.74 0.14
CA GLU A 84 -12.97 -22.68 -0.86
C GLU A 84 -13.94 -21.58 -0.42
N ARG A 85 -15.08 -21.93 0.20
CA ARG A 85 -16.03 -20.96 0.76
C ARG A 85 -15.39 -20.11 1.86
N ILE A 86 -14.63 -20.73 2.76
CA ILE A 86 -13.86 -20.02 3.81
C ILE A 86 -12.79 -19.12 3.16
N ARG A 87 -12.02 -19.64 2.20
CA ARG A 87 -10.99 -18.87 1.48
C ARG A 87 -11.57 -17.62 0.81
N ARG A 88 -12.72 -17.74 0.11
CA ARG A 88 -13.39 -16.60 -0.52
C ARG A 88 -13.83 -15.56 0.50
N ARG A 89 -14.43 -15.97 1.62
CA ARG A 89 -14.78 -15.05 2.73
C ARG A 89 -13.55 -14.34 3.28
N MET A 90 -12.47 -15.08 3.55
CA MET A 90 -11.22 -14.50 4.05
C MET A 90 -10.58 -13.53 3.06
N LEU A 91 -10.67 -13.81 1.76
CA LEU A 91 -10.23 -12.87 0.72
C LEU A 91 -11.04 -11.58 0.77
N ILE A 92 -12.37 -11.65 0.90
CA ILE A 92 -13.22 -10.45 1.01
C ILE A 92 -12.84 -9.64 2.25
N VAL A 93 -12.76 -10.30 3.41
CA VAL A 93 -12.38 -9.64 4.68
C VAL A 93 -11.02 -8.97 4.56
N LYS A 94 -10.03 -9.65 3.96
CA LYS A 94 -8.71 -9.06 3.71
C LYS A 94 -8.80 -7.79 2.87
N HIS A 95 -9.57 -7.78 1.79
CA HIS A 95 -9.70 -6.58 0.95
C HIS A 95 -10.39 -5.46 1.69
N LEU A 96 -11.44 -5.74 2.47
CA LEU A 96 -12.11 -4.72 3.28
C LEU A 96 -11.15 -4.07 4.28
N VAL A 97 -10.36 -4.89 4.99
CA VAL A 97 -9.34 -4.38 5.93
C VAL A 97 -8.29 -3.56 5.19
N LEU A 98 -7.78 -4.03 4.05
CA LEU A 98 -6.78 -3.30 3.27
C LEU A 98 -7.32 -1.98 2.74
N PHE A 99 -8.54 -1.95 2.18
CA PHE A 99 -9.19 -0.71 1.74
C PHE A 99 -9.40 0.27 2.89
N ALA A 100 -9.79 -0.22 4.07
CA ALA A 100 -9.91 0.60 5.26
C ALA A 100 -8.56 1.19 5.68
N CYS A 101 -7.48 0.40 5.67
CA CYS A 101 -6.13 0.88 5.96
C CYS A 101 -5.66 1.94 4.95
N PHE A 102 -5.82 1.68 3.65
CA PHE A 102 -5.47 2.65 2.61
C PHE A 102 -6.28 3.93 2.75
N GLY A 103 -7.61 3.81 2.89
CA GLY A 103 -8.51 4.93 3.05
C GLY A 103 -8.18 5.77 4.27
N ALA A 104 -8.01 5.14 5.44
CA ALA A 104 -7.64 5.84 6.66
C ALA A 104 -6.27 6.52 6.56
N GLY A 105 -5.27 5.86 5.97
CA GLY A 105 -3.95 6.43 5.74
C GLY A 105 -4.03 7.68 4.87
N TYR A 106 -4.70 7.60 3.71
CA TYR A 106 -4.85 8.74 2.81
C TYR A 106 -5.69 9.87 3.40
N LEU A 107 -6.80 9.56 4.07
CA LEU A 107 -7.60 10.57 4.76
C LEU A 107 -6.77 11.33 5.81
N TRP A 108 -5.88 10.63 6.53
CA TRP A 108 -5.04 11.24 7.56
C TRP A 108 -3.94 12.15 7.00
N ILE A 109 -3.35 11.79 5.86
CA ILE A 109 -2.28 12.60 5.23
C ILE A 109 -2.80 13.63 4.23
N TRP A 110 -4.05 13.52 3.76
CA TRP A 110 -4.59 14.41 2.73
C TRP A 110 -4.49 15.89 3.13
N GLY A 111 -4.98 16.22 4.33
CA GLY A 111 -4.87 17.58 4.88
C GLY A 111 -3.44 18.01 5.19
N LYS A 112 -2.50 17.07 5.31
CA LYS A 112 -1.07 17.34 5.52
C LYS A 112 -0.29 17.55 4.24
N VAL A 113 -0.80 17.17 3.08
CA VAL A 113 -0.09 17.33 1.79
C VAL A 113 -0.71 18.46 0.97
N PHE A 114 -2.03 18.60 1.04
CA PHE A 114 -2.80 19.57 0.27
C PHE A 114 -3.37 20.68 1.16
N HIS A 115 -2.53 21.21 2.05
CA HIS A 115 -2.75 22.49 2.72
C HIS A 115 -2.10 23.62 1.90
N GLY A 116 -2.58 24.84 2.11
CA GLY A 116 -2.12 26.06 1.45
C GLY A 116 -1.92 27.18 2.46
#